data_AF-A0AAD9UEK1-F1
#
_entry.id   AF-A0AAD9UEK1-F1
#
_cell.length_a   1.000
_cell.length_b   1.000
_cell.length_c   1.000
_cell.angle_alpha   90.00
_cell.angle_beta   90.00
_cell.angle_gamma   90.00
#
_symmetry.space_group_name_H-M   'P 1'
#
loop_
_entity.id
_entity.type
_entity.pdbx_description
1 polymer ?
#
loop_
_entity_poly.entity_id
_entity_poly.type
_entity_poly.pdbx_seq_one_letter_code
_entity_poly.pdbx_strand_id
1 'polypeptide(L)'
;MRDRFSQLSVDQHSGSDDTSTSTSQQSSDTAVTTNEPHLLLYIQMQLCRRESLKDWLCANTLDRDPKQMLCVFDQILLAVDYVHECGMIHRDLKPSNIFFSLDGTVKVGDFGLVTATEEHVTEDDSEIWGDRVTTQTPQRHTNQVGTKLYMSPEQIAGNDYTHKVDIYALGMIFFELFYPFTTEMERLDTLLAVKQLQFPETFSRDLPSKCTFLKPLLSHNPSERPDTKDIRSDALLANFEEVRVAAERLRIVPTPKPQSDSPSSGSLVNKDNS
;
A
#
# COMPACT_ATOMS: atom_id res chain seq x y z
N MET A 1 -25.93 1.07 -22.45
CA MET A 1 -26.96 0.40 -21.63
C MET A 1 -27.24 1.33 -20.46
N ARG A 2 -28.41 1.97 -20.45
CA ARG A 2 -28.87 2.84 -19.35
C ARG A 2 -29.16 1.95 -18.13
N ASP A 3 -28.89 2.45 -16.92
CA ASP A 3 -29.84 2.50 -15.79
C ASP A 3 -29.09 2.84 -14.49
N ARG A 4 -29.39 4.00 -13.89
CA ARG A 4 -30.27 4.20 -12.72
C ARG A 4 -29.71 3.57 -11.43
N PHE A 5 -29.10 4.40 -10.59
CA PHE A 5 -29.19 4.22 -9.15
C PHE A 5 -29.81 5.46 -8.51
N SER A 6 -31.02 5.22 -8.05
CA SER A 6 -31.94 6.09 -7.34
C SER A 6 -31.44 6.43 -5.94
N GLN A 7 -31.79 7.66 -5.55
CA GLN A 7 -31.71 8.25 -4.22
C GLN A 7 -32.32 7.34 -3.15
N LEU A 8 -31.66 7.27 -1.99
CA LEU A 8 -32.26 6.84 -0.73
C LEU A 8 -32.03 7.94 0.30
N SER A 9 -33.07 8.76 0.51
CA SER A 9 -33.18 9.68 1.65
C SER A 9 -33.48 8.88 2.91
N VAL A 10 -32.77 9.17 4.00
CA VAL A 10 -33.03 8.62 5.33
C VAL A 10 -33.66 9.74 6.15
N ASP A 11 -34.97 9.64 6.37
CA ASP A 11 -35.70 10.47 7.33
C ASP A 11 -35.59 9.87 8.74
N GLN A 12 -35.07 10.64 9.69
CA GLN A 12 -35.31 10.46 11.13
C GLN A 12 -35.25 11.83 11.83
N HIS A 13 -36.39 12.34 12.30
CA HIS A 13 -36.63 12.70 13.71
C HIS A 13 -38.00 13.36 13.91
N SER A 14 -38.70 12.93 14.97
CA SER A 14 -39.95 13.51 15.46
C SER A 14 -39.75 14.26 16.78
N GLY A 15 -40.21 15.52 16.81
CA GLY A 15 -40.86 16.16 17.97
C GLY A 15 -39.97 16.85 19.01
N SER A 16 -40.01 18.18 19.07
CA SER A 16 -40.86 18.92 20.03
C SER A 16 -40.69 20.44 19.91
N ASP A 17 -41.79 21.14 20.15
CA ASP A 17 -42.11 22.57 19.96
C ASP A 17 -41.15 23.60 20.59
N ASP A 18 -41.03 24.78 19.96
CA ASP A 18 -41.47 26.02 20.63
C ASP A 18 -41.67 27.21 19.67
N THR A 19 -42.62 28.05 20.05
CA THR A 19 -43.35 29.03 19.23
C THR A 19 -42.72 30.42 19.27
N SER A 20 -42.58 31.12 18.12
CA SER A 20 -42.81 32.58 18.06
C SER A 20 -42.96 33.12 16.64
N THR A 21 -44.10 33.78 16.44
CA THR A 21 -44.59 34.50 15.26
C THR A 21 -43.72 35.70 14.90
N SER A 22 -43.44 35.95 13.60
CA SER A 22 -43.75 37.22 12.90
C SER A 22 -43.22 37.30 11.46
N THR A 23 -44.15 37.72 10.58
CA THR A 23 -43.95 38.46 9.33
C THR A 23 -43.56 37.71 8.06
N SER A 24 -44.56 37.52 7.21
CA SER A 24 -44.48 37.09 5.81
C SER A 24 -43.78 38.14 4.93
N GLN A 25 -42.65 37.76 4.36
CA GLN A 25 -42.21 38.23 3.05
C GLN A 25 -41.83 37.01 2.21
N GLN A 26 -42.72 36.65 1.29
CA GLN A 26 -42.38 35.78 0.16
C GLN A 26 -41.30 36.48 -0.66
N SER A 27 -40.08 35.96 -0.58
CA SER A 27 -39.11 36.10 -1.65
C SER A 27 -38.59 34.70 -1.94
N SER A 28 -38.81 34.29 -3.18
CA SER A 28 -38.51 32.99 -3.73
C SER A 28 -37.03 32.65 -3.57
N ASP A 29 -36.70 31.76 -2.63
CA ASP A 29 -35.44 31.03 -2.62
C ASP A 29 -35.41 30.11 -3.85
N THR A 30 -35.04 30.73 -4.97
CA THR A 30 -34.62 30.03 -6.16
C THR A 30 -33.27 29.44 -5.77
N ALA A 31 -33.25 28.17 -5.35
CA ALA A 31 -32.02 27.42 -5.19
C ALA A 31 -31.30 27.48 -6.53
N VAL A 32 -30.36 28.41 -6.65
CA VAL A 32 -29.43 28.47 -7.77
C VAL A 32 -28.57 27.22 -7.61
N THR A 33 -28.97 26.13 -8.26
CA THR A 33 -28.06 25.04 -8.57
C THR A 33 -27.03 25.63 -9.52
N THR A 34 -25.98 26.20 -8.95
CA THR A 34 -24.76 26.51 -9.68
C THR A 34 -24.27 25.17 -10.24
N ASN A 35 -24.54 24.93 -11.52
CA ASN A 35 -23.89 23.90 -12.33
C ASN A 35 -22.42 24.30 -12.46
N GLU A 36 -21.68 24.24 -11.35
CA GLU A 36 -20.23 24.33 -11.37
C GLU A 36 -19.72 23.14 -12.18
N PRO A 37 -18.88 23.36 -13.20
CA PRO A 37 -18.34 22.27 -13.99
C PRO A 37 -17.50 21.37 -13.08
N HIS A 38 -17.97 20.13 -12.86
CA HIS A 38 -17.16 19.13 -12.19
C HIS A 38 -16.00 18.76 -13.12
N LEU A 39 -14.77 18.98 -12.66
CA LEU A 39 -13.58 18.51 -13.37
C LEU A 39 -13.41 17.01 -13.08
N LEU A 40 -13.47 16.18 -14.11
CA LEU A 40 -13.16 14.76 -14.01
C LEU A 40 -11.78 14.49 -14.62
N LEU A 41 -10.85 14.01 -13.80
CA LEU A 41 -9.56 13.48 -14.24
C LEU A 41 -9.66 11.96 -14.41
N TYR A 42 -9.42 11.48 -15.63
CA TYR A 42 -9.31 10.05 -15.91
C TYR A 42 -7.84 9.67 -16.02
N ILE A 43 -7.39 8.75 -15.18
CA ILE A 43 -6.03 8.19 -15.23
C ILE A 43 -6.14 6.75 -15.73
N GLN A 44 -5.56 6.47 -16.89
CA GLN A 44 -5.47 5.12 -17.43
C GLN A 44 -4.12 4.50 -17.03
N MET A 45 -4.16 3.32 -16.41
CA MET A 45 -2.98 2.60 -15.94
C MET A 45 -3.00 1.14 -16.39
N GLN A 46 -1.88 0.45 -16.23
CA GLN A 46 -1.80 -1.00 -16.46
C GLN A 46 -2.75 -1.75 -15.52
N LEU A 47 -3.52 -2.70 -16.06
CA LEU A 47 -4.34 -3.61 -15.26
C LEU A 47 -3.46 -4.68 -14.61
N CYS A 48 -3.37 -4.65 -13.29
CA CYS A 48 -2.78 -5.72 -12.48
C CYS A 48 -3.87 -6.68 -11.97
N ARG A 49 -3.44 -7.76 -11.32
CA ARG A 49 -4.35 -8.61 -10.54
C ARG A 49 -5.01 -7.79 -9.43
N ARG A 50 -6.16 -8.29 -8.97
CA ARG A 50 -6.94 -7.65 -7.91
C ARG A 50 -6.20 -7.62 -6.57
N GLU A 51 -5.39 -8.64 -6.29
CA GLU A 51 -4.68 -8.80 -5.02
C GLU A 51 -3.36 -8.03 -5.04
N SER A 52 -3.15 -7.21 -4.01
CA SER A 52 -1.86 -6.59 -3.68
C SER A 52 -0.94 -7.57 -2.93
N LEU A 53 0.32 -7.19 -2.72
CA LEU A 53 1.23 -7.94 -1.85
C LEU A 53 0.67 -8.03 -0.42
N LYS A 54 -0.02 -7.00 0.07
CA LYS A 54 -0.71 -7.05 1.36
C LYS A 54 -1.71 -8.21 1.41
N ASP A 55 -2.60 -8.29 0.41
CA ASP A 55 -3.63 -9.32 0.35
C ASP A 55 -3.01 -10.72 0.26
N TRP A 56 -1.94 -10.84 -0.54
CA TRP A 56 -1.18 -12.07 -0.68
C TRP A 56 -0.51 -12.50 0.63
N LEU A 57 0.13 -11.58 1.35
CA LEU A 57 0.78 -11.86 2.64
C LEU A 57 -0.21 -12.33 3.70
N CYS A 58 -1.41 -11.74 3.74
CA CYS A 58 -2.50 -12.16 4.62
C CYS A 58 -3.03 -13.55 4.27
N ALA A 59 -3.08 -13.90 2.98
CA ALA A 59 -3.58 -15.21 2.53
C ALA A 59 -2.56 -16.34 2.68
N ASN A 60 -1.26 -16.05 2.67
CA ASN A 60 -0.17 -17.04 2.63
C ASN A 60 0.70 -16.96 3.89
N THR A 61 0.16 -17.35 5.04
CA THR A 61 0.88 -17.30 6.33
C THR A 61 1.70 -18.56 6.63
N LEU A 62 1.35 -19.70 6.03
CA LEU A 62 1.99 -21.00 6.33
C LEU A 62 3.01 -21.46 5.29
N ASP A 63 2.89 -21.01 4.04
CA ASP A 63 3.69 -21.50 2.92
C ASP A 63 4.30 -20.32 2.16
N ARG A 64 5.47 -19.88 2.63
CA ARG A 64 6.26 -18.84 1.97
C ARG A 64 7.63 -19.42 1.63
N ASP A 65 7.82 -19.77 0.37
CA ASP A 65 9.13 -20.18 -0.12
C ASP A 65 10.11 -19.00 -0.01
N PRO A 66 11.20 -19.13 0.79
CA PRO A 66 12.18 -18.06 0.93
C PRO A 66 12.77 -17.60 -0.41
N LYS A 67 12.86 -18.50 -1.39
CA LYS A 67 13.38 -18.16 -2.71
C LYS A 67 12.44 -17.24 -3.48
N GLN A 68 11.15 -17.56 -3.45
CA GLN A 68 10.12 -16.72 -4.03
C GLN A 68 10.08 -15.34 -3.37
N MET A 69 10.22 -15.27 -2.04
CA MET A 69 10.22 -13.99 -1.31
C MET A 69 11.41 -13.11 -1.70
N LEU A 70 12.60 -13.69 -1.90
CA LEU A 70 13.75 -12.95 -2.43
C LEU A 70 13.51 -12.48 -3.88
N CYS A 71 12.86 -13.28 -4.72
CA CYS A 71 12.52 -12.86 -6.10
C CYS A 71 11.49 -11.72 -6.14
N VAL A 72 10.52 -11.72 -5.21
CA VAL A 72 9.57 -10.61 -5.05
C VAL A 72 10.32 -9.36 -4.61
N PHE A 73 11.17 -9.49 -3.59
CA PHE A 73 11.94 -8.36 -3.07
C PHE A 73 12.89 -7.75 -4.11
N ASP A 74 13.58 -8.57 -4.91
CA ASP A 74 14.46 -8.11 -6.00
C ASP A 74 13.69 -7.28 -7.04
N GLN A 75 12.49 -7.73 -7.45
CA GLN A 75 11.67 -6.97 -8.39
C GLN A 75 11.18 -5.63 -7.80
N ILE A 76 10.83 -5.58 -6.51
CA ILE A 76 10.50 -4.33 -5.84
C ILE A 76 11.72 -3.41 -5.82
N LEU A 77 12.89 -3.95 -5.47
CA LEU A 77 14.14 -3.21 -5.40
C LEU A 77 14.52 -2.62 -6.77
N LEU A 78 14.38 -3.38 -7.86
CA LEU A 78 14.61 -2.91 -9.23
C LEU A 78 13.66 -1.77 -9.62
N ALA A 79 12.38 -1.87 -9.26
CA ALA A 79 11.41 -0.82 -9.53
C ALA A 79 11.75 0.46 -8.77
N VAL A 80 12.16 0.35 -7.50
CA VAL A 80 12.53 1.50 -6.67
C VAL A 80 13.86 2.11 -7.12
N ASP A 81 14.85 1.29 -7.50
CA ASP A 81 16.13 1.72 -8.09
C ASP A 81 15.88 2.62 -9.32
N TYR A 82 14.98 2.19 -10.22
CA TYR A 82 14.59 2.98 -11.38
C TYR A 82 13.92 4.32 -11.01
N VAL A 83 13.04 4.32 -10.00
CA VAL A 83 12.41 5.56 -9.51
C VAL A 83 13.47 6.53 -8.97
N HIS A 84 14.43 6.02 -8.20
CA HIS A 84 15.53 6.83 -7.65
C HIS A 84 16.47 7.34 -8.75
N GLU A 85 16.75 6.54 -9.79
CA GLU A 85 17.54 6.97 -10.97
C GLU A 85 16.87 8.07 -11.78
N CYS A 86 15.54 8.13 -11.76
CA CYS A 86 14.78 9.24 -12.34
C CYS A 86 14.72 10.48 -11.43
N GLY A 87 15.49 10.50 -10.33
CA GLY A 87 15.47 11.60 -9.37
C GLY A 87 14.14 11.73 -8.64
N MET A 88 13.39 10.63 -8.49
CA MET A 88 12.09 10.63 -7.81
C MET A 88 12.14 9.88 -6.48
N ILE A 89 11.25 10.23 -5.56
CA ILE A 89 11.02 9.51 -4.29
C ILE A 89 9.59 8.98 -4.26
N HIS A 90 9.38 7.70 -3.94
CA HIS A 90 8.04 7.10 -3.90
C HIS A 90 7.21 7.57 -2.71
N ARG A 91 7.79 7.63 -1.51
CA ARG A 91 7.21 8.17 -0.25
C ARG A 91 6.07 7.36 0.39
N ASP A 92 5.33 6.57 -0.39
CA ASP A 92 4.25 5.69 0.12
C ASP A 92 4.46 4.21 -0.19
N LEU A 93 5.70 3.71 -0.07
CA LEU A 93 5.97 2.29 -0.26
C LEU A 93 5.36 1.47 0.90
N LYS A 94 4.49 0.53 0.54
CA LYS A 94 3.86 -0.43 1.44
C LYS A 94 3.31 -1.62 0.65
N PRO A 95 3.05 -2.77 1.29
CA PRO A 95 2.52 -3.95 0.61
C PRO A 95 1.20 -3.74 -0.14
N SER A 96 0.35 -2.77 0.26
CA SER A 96 -0.89 -2.48 -0.49
C SER A 96 -0.66 -1.73 -1.80
N ASN A 97 0.53 -1.15 -1.98
CA ASN A 97 0.93 -0.39 -3.17
C ASN A 97 1.87 -1.22 -4.07
N ILE A 98 2.03 -2.50 -3.76
CA ILE A 98 2.78 -3.47 -4.55
C ILE A 98 1.77 -4.47 -5.11
N PHE A 99 1.78 -4.64 -6.42
CA PHE A 99 0.80 -5.43 -7.16
C PHE A 99 1.49 -6.54 -7.96
N PHE A 100 0.70 -7.52 -8.37
CA PHE A 100 1.14 -8.54 -9.32
C PHE A 100 0.44 -8.31 -10.65
N SER A 101 1.19 -8.20 -11.75
CA SER A 101 0.59 -8.17 -13.09
C SER A 101 -0.03 -9.53 -13.45
N LEU A 102 -0.81 -9.58 -14.54
CA LEU A 102 -1.51 -10.80 -14.94
C LEU A 102 -0.57 -11.99 -15.22
N ASP A 103 0.61 -11.70 -15.76
CA ASP A 103 1.71 -12.66 -15.99
C ASP A 103 2.50 -13.04 -14.70
N GLY A 104 2.23 -12.37 -13.57
CA GLY A 104 2.82 -12.68 -12.27
C GLY A 104 4.08 -11.88 -11.91
N THR A 105 4.48 -10.90 -12.72
CA THR A 105 5.57 -9.97 -12.34
C THR A 105 5.11 -8.98 -11.27
N VAL A 106 6.04 -8.48 -10.45
CA VAL A 106 5.74 -7.47 -9.44
C VAL A 106 5.71 -6.08 -10.10
N LYS A 107 4.74 -5.26 -9.70
CA LYS A 107 4.57 -3.86 -10.10
C LYS A 107 4.44 -3.00 -8.87
N VAL A 108 5.28 -1.98 -8.74
CA VAL A 108 5.10 -0.91 -7.75
C VAL A 108 4.15 0.12 -8.34
N GLY A 109 3.13 0.51 -7.58
CA GLY A 109 2.11 1.47 -8.00
C GLY A 109 1.79 2.49 -6.93
N ASP A 110 0.78 3.31 -7.21
CA ASP A 110 0.35 4.43 -6.34
C ASP A 110 1.44 5.48 -6.12
N PHE A 111 1.75 6.20 -7.19
CA PHE A 111 2.69 7.32 -7.22
C PHE A 111 2.07 8.62 -6.68
N GLY A 112 0.96 8.55 -5.94
CA GLY A 112 0.18 9.73 -5.53
C GLY A 112 0.92 10.72 -4.63
N LEU A 113 2.04 10.30 -4.02
CA LEU A 113 2.89 11.16 -3.18
C LEU A 113 4.28 11.40 -3.79
N VAL A 114 4.55 10.96 -5.02
CA VAL A 114 5.89 11.05 -5.61
C VAL A 114 6.29 12.49 -5.86
N THR A 115 7.58 12.76 -5.67
CA THR A 115 8.18 14.08 -5.90
C THR A 115 9.55 13.94 -6.55
N ALA A 116 10.06 15.04 -7.12
CA ALA A 116 11.45 15.15 -7.55
C ALA A 116 12.37 15.41 -6.34
N THR A 117 13.58 14.86 -6.40
CA THR A 117 14.68 15.25 -5.54
C THR A 117 15.20 16.63 -5.96
N GLU A 118 15.71 17.40 -4.99
CA GLU A 118 16.24 18.75 -5.23
C GLU A 118 17.40 18.76 -6.25
N GLU A 119 18.12 17.65 -6.41
CA GLU A 119 19.27 17.51 -7.31
C GLU A 119 18.90 17.45 -8.80
N HIS A 120 17.65 17.14 -9.14
CA HIS A 120 17.20 16.94 -10.53
C HIS A 120 16.21 17.98 -11.04
N VAL A 121 15.91 19.02 -10.25
CA VAL A 121 15.08 20.14 -10.72
C VAL A 121 15.95 21.06 -11.57
N THR A 122 15.83 20.96 -12.90
CA THR A 122 16.39 21.98 -13.79
C THR A 122 15.52 23.25 -13.69
N GLU A 123 16.10 24.44 -13.92
CA GLU A 123 15.38 25.73 -13.80
C GLU A 123 14.09 25.78 -14.66
N ASP A 124 14.02 24.99 -15.74
CA ASP A 124 12.90 24.88 -16.68
C ASP A 124 11.77 23.94 -16.19
N ASP A 125 12.08 22.97 -15.31
CA ASP A 125 11.10 22.03 -14.75
C ASP A 125 10.37 22.56 -13.49
N SER A 126 10.86 23.68 -12.93
CA SER A 126 10.30 24.30 -11.71
C SER A 126 8.85 24.79 -11.88
N GLU A 127 8.44 25.12 -13.11
CA GLU A 127 7.08 25.58 -13.40
C GLU A 127 6.05 24.44 -13.48
N ILE A 128 6.46 23.20 -13.80
CA ILE A 128 5.54 22.05 -13.92
C ILE A 128 5.37 21.33 -12.58
N TRP A 129 6.44 21.22 -11.79
CA TRP A 129 6.46 20.38 -10.58
C TRP A 129 6.22 21.12 -9.28
N GLY A 130 5.92 22.41 -9.35
CA GLY A 130 5.50 23.22 -8.22
C GLY A 130 6.60 23.35 -7.17
N ASP A 131 7.01 24.58 -6.91
CA ASP A 131 7.72 24.90 -5.68
C ASP A 131 7.07 24.19 -4.48
N ARG A 132 7.94 23.69 -3.60
CA ARG A 132 7.71 22.95 -2.35
C ARG A 132 7.94 21.44 -2.46
N VAL A 133 9.04 21.03 -1.82
CA VAL A 133 8.97 20.14 -0.65
C VAL A 133 7.75 20.56 0.18
N THR A 134 6.56 20.14 -0.25
CA THR A 134 5.34 20.38 0.49
C THR A 134 5.41 19.35 1.59
N THR A 135 5.67 19.85 2.79
CA THR A 135 5.16 19.28 4.03
C THR A 135 3.65 19.12 3.91
N GLN A 136 3.19 18.15 3.11
CA GLN A 136 1.80 17.74 3.09
C GLN A 136 1.56 17.11 4.45
N THR A 137 1.01 17.90 5.37
CA THR A 137 0.39 17.38 6.59
C THR A 137 -0.61 16.31 6.15
N PRO A 138 -0.45 15.03 6.54
CA PRO A 138 -1.34 13.99 6.07
C PRO A 138 -2.76 14.28 6.58
N GLN A 139 -3.71 14.45 5.66
CA GLN A 139 -5.13 14.60 5.98
C GLN A 139 -5.59 13.43 6.86
N ARG A 140 -6.18 13.75 8.02
CA ARG A 140 -6.57 12.82 9.09
C ARG A 140 -7.67 11.85 8.61
N HIS A 141 -7.27 10.77 7.97
CA HIS A 141 -8.11 9.59 7.73
C HIS A 141 -7.65 8.43 8.62
N THR A 142 -8.60 7.60 9.07
CA THR A 142 -8.37 6.40 9.91
C THR A 142 -7.45 5.37 9.24
N ASN A 143 -7.25 5.44 7.92
CA ASN A 143 -6.28 4.68 7.15
C ASN A 143 -4.80 5.03 7.46
N GLN A 144 -4.52 6.12 8.19
CA GLN A 144 -3.15 6.57 8.49
C GLN A 144 -2.37 5.62 9.40
N VAL A 145 -3.02 4.86 10.29
CA VAL A 145 -2.29 3.98 11.21
C VAL A 145 -1.52 2.91 10.44
N GLY A 146 -2.14 2.32 9.42
CA GLY A 146 -1.50 1.30 8.58
C GLY A 146 -0.37 1.86 7.72
N THR A 147 -0.53 3.06 7.14
CA THR A 147 0.51 3.72 6.35
C THR A 147 1.73 4.11 7.20
N LYS A 148 1.52 4.51 8.47
CA LYS A 148 2.60 4.88 9.41
C LYS A 148 3.57 3.75 9.76
N LEU A 149 3.18 2.49 9.55
CA LEU A 149 4.05 1.35 9.84
C LEU A 149 5.29 1.33 8.94
N TYR A 150 5.17 1.82 7.70
CA TYR A 150 6.26 1.82 6.72
C TYR A 150 7.03 3.13 6.65
N MET A 151 6.47 4.22 7.17
CA MET A 151 7.13 5.52 7.17
C MET A 151 8.39 5.52 8.05
N SER A 152 9.46 6.12 7.52
CA SER A 152 10.71 6.34 8.25
C SER A 152 10.52 7.31 9.44
N PRO A 153 11.43 7.30 10.44
CA PRO A 153 11.37 8.24 11.56
C PRO A 153 11.32 9.71 11.12
N GLU A 154 12.10 10.09 10.13
CA GLU A 154 12.16 11.45 9.59
C GLU A 154 10.87 11.86 8.87
N GLN A 155 10.20 10.95 8.15
CA GLN A 155 8.88 11.21 7.57
C GLN A 155 7.82 11.43 8.64
N ILE A 156 7.84 10.64 9.71
CA ILE A 156 6.89 10.77 10.82
C ILE A 156 7.11 12.07 11.58
N ALA A 157 8.37 12.49 11.74
CA ALA A 157 8.75 13.75 12.37
C ALA A 157 8.39 14.98 11.49
N GLY A 158 8.16 14.78 10.19
CA GLY A 158 7.93 15.87 9.24
C GLY A 158 9.19 16.68 8.95
N ASN A 159 10.37 16.08 9.14
CA ASN A 159 11.65 16.67 8.78
C ASN A 159 11.87 16.61 7.27
N ASP A 160 12.89 17.30 6.77
CA ASP A 160 13.37 17.08 5.40
C ASP A 160 13.91 15.66 5.24
N TYR A 161 13.70 15.08 4.07
CA TYR A 161 14.06 13.69 3.81
C TYR A 161 14.40 13.44 2.34
N THR A 162 15.21 12.42 2.11
CA THR A 162 15.72 12.02 0.78
C THR A 162 15.09 10.69 0.34
N HIS A 163 15.56 10.11 -0.77
CA HIS A 163 15.16 8.78 -1.24
C HIS A 163 15.38 7.66 -0.20
N LYS A 164 16.20 7.90 0.83
CA LYS A 164 16.43 6.98 1.95
C LYS A 164 15.17 6.61 2.73
N VAL A 165 14.09 7.37 2.61
CA VAL A 165 12.79 7.01 3.19
C VAL A 165 12.20 5.76 2.56
N ASP A 166 12.40 5.57 1.26
CA ASP A 166 11.95 4.39 0.53
C ASP A 166 12.77 3.16 0.95
N ILE A 167 14.06 3.34 1.26
CA ILE A 167 14.93 2.27 1.79
C ILE A 167 14.42 1.74 3.14
N TYR A 168 13.95 2.64 4.02
CA TYR A 168 13.35 2.23 5.28
C TYR A 168 12.07 1.42 5.06
N ALA A 169 11.19 1.88 4.16
CA ALA A 169 9.97 1.17 3.80
C ALA A 169 10.27 -0.21 3.18
N LEU A 170 11.30 -0.31 2.32
CA LEU A 170 11.79 -1.58 1.78
C LEU A 170 12.23 -2.54 2.89
N GLY A 171 12.91 -2.05 3.94
CA GLY A 171 13.24 -2.86 5.11
C GLY A 171 11.99 -3.43 5.79
N MET A 172 10.98 -2.59 6.03
CA MET A 172 9.72 -3.04 6.63
C MET A 172 9.00 -4.08 5.77
N ILE A 173 8.97 -3.89 4.45
CA ILE A 173 8.41 -4.86 3.49
C ILE A 173 9.20 -6.17 3.49
N PHE A 174 10.53 -6.10 3.50
CA PHE A 174 11.41 -7.27 3.55
C PHE A 174 11.13 -8.11 4.79
N PHE A 175 11.01 -7.48 5.97
CA PHE A 175 10.64 -8.19 7.20
C PHE A 175 9.32 -8.94 7.03
N GLU A 176 8.29 -8.27 6.54
CA GLU A 176 6.97 -8.89 6.36
C GLU A 176 6.95 -10.02 5.35
N LEU A 177 7.81 -10.02 4.33
CA LEU A 177 7.91 -11.16 3.40
C LEU A 177 8.33 -12.44 4.14
N PHE A 178 9.22 -12.34 5.11
CA PHE A 178 9.80 -13.49 5.81
C PHE A 178 9.18 -13.81 7.17
N TYR A 179 8.36 -12.91 7.72
CA TYR A 179 7.71 -13.12 9.01
C TYR A 179 6.17 -13.13 8.83
N PRO A 180 5.52 -14.31 8.87
CA PRO A 180 4.07 -14.40 8.80
C PRO A 180 3.41 -14.03 10.14
N PHE A 181 2.19 -13.50 10.07
CA PHE A 181 1.39 -13.13 11.24
C PHE A 181 0.09 -13.91 11.26
N THR A 182 -0.41 -14.22 12.46
CA THR A 182 -1.69 -14.91 12.62
C THR A 182 -2.84 -13.92 12.70
N THR A 183 -2.61 -12.76 13.33
CA THR A 183 -3.63 -11.72 13.53
C THR A 183 -3.11 -10.34 13.17
N GLU A 184 -4.02 -9.42 12.86
CA GLU A 184 -3.64 -8.03 12.56
C GLU A 184 -3.09 -7.31 13.80
N MET A 185 -3.52 -7.67 15.01
CA MET A 185 -2.99 -7.08 16.24
C MET A 185 -1.55 -7.49 16.50
N GLU A 186 -1.26 -8.79 16.40
CA GLU A 186 0.11 -9.32 16.48
C GLU A 186 1.02 -8.66 15.43
N ARG A 187 0.51 -8.51 14.21
CA ARG A 187 1.20 -7.82 13.13
C ARG A 187 1.54 -6.39 13.49
N LEU A 188 0.57 -5.63 13.99
CA LEU A 188 0.77 -4.24 14.41
C LEU A 188 1.85 -4.13 15.48
N ASP A 189 1.73 -4.90 16.56
CA ASP A 189 2.66 -4.86 17.70
C ASP A 189 4.08 -5.25 17.27
N THR A 190 4.20 -6.30 16.45
CA THR A 190 5.49 -6.76 15.95
C THR A 190 6.15 -5.73 15.03
N LEU A 191 5.40 -5.12 14.11
CA LEU A 191 5.95 -4.11 13.22
C LEU A 191 6.38 -2.86 13.98
N LEU A 192 5.62 -2.45 15.01
CA LEU A 192 6.03 -1.34 15.89
C LEU A 192 7.33 -1.67 16.65
N ALA A 193 7.51 -2.90 17.12
CA ALA A 193 8.77 -3.34 17.74
C ALA A 193 9.94 -3.36 16.75
N VAL A 194 9.72 -3.86 15.53
CA VAL A 194 10.73 -3.89 14.45
C VAL A 194 11.19 -2.48 14.06
N LYS A 195 10.29 -1.49 14.07
CA LYS A 195 10.68 -0.08 13.88
C LYS A 195 11.68 0.41 14.93
N GLN A 196 11.71 -0.20 16.12
CA GLN A 196 12.67 0.05 17.19
C GLN A 196 13.86 -0.93 17.17
N LEU A 197 14.06 -1.63 16.05
CA LEU A 197 15.08 -2.68 15.88
C LEU A 197 14.94 -3.84 16.88
N GLN A 198 13.74 -4.04 17.42
CA GLN A 198 13.39 -5.17 18.29
C GLN A 198 12.71 -6.24 17.45
N PHE A 199 13.50 -7.22 17.01
CA PHE A 199 13.01 -8.33 16.19
C PHE A 199 12.48 -9.47 17.07
N PRO A 200 11.45 -10.22 16.63
CA PRO A 200 11.05 -11.46 17.28
C PRO A 200 12.23 -12.42 17.45
N GLU A 201 12.29 -13.11 18.59
CA GLU A 201 13.38 -14.07 18.88
C GLU A 201 13.45 -15.18 17.82
N THR A 202 12.28 -15.65 17.37
CA THR A 202 12.15 -16.65 16.29
C THR A 202 12.78 -16.15 15.00
N PHE A 203 12.52 -14.90 14.60
CA PHE A 203 13.12 -14.32 13.40
C PHE A 203 14.65 -14.23 13.51
N SER A 204 15.15 -13.76 14.66
CA SER A 204 16.59 -13.60 14.86
C SER A 204 17.34 -14.94 14.95
N ARG A 205 16.73 -15.95 15.56
CA ARG A 205 17.29 -17.29 15.71
C ARG A 205 17.22 -18.10 14.42
N ASP A 206 16.09 -18.07 13.75
CA ASP A 206 15.80 -18.97 12.61
C ASP A 206 16.25 -18.35 11.27
N LEU A 207 16.37 -17.01 11.20
CA LEU A 207 16.78 -16.27 10.00
C LEU A 207 17.89 -15.23 10.28
N PRO A 208 19.03 -15.61 10.87
CA PRO A 208 20.06 -14.67 11.33
C PRO A 208 20.65 -13.81 10.20
N SER A 209 20.89 -14.38 9.01
CA SER A 209 21.40 -13.62 7.86
C SER A 209 20.43 -12.52 7.42
N LYS A 210 19.11 -12.79 7.47
CA LYS A 210 18.07 -11.82 7.11
C LYS A 210 17.93 -10.74 8.17
N CYS A 211 18.08 -11.09 9.45
CA CYS A 211 18.13 -10.13 10.54
C CYS A 211 19.34 -9.18 10.40
N THR A 212 20.53 -9.70 10.09
CA THR A 212 21.71 -8.87 9.83
C THR A 212 21.54 -7.97 8.61
N PHE A 213 21.00 -8.50 7.52
CA PHE A 213 20.68 -7.73 6.30
C PHE A 213 19.71 -6.58 6.57
N LEU A 214 18.70 -6.80 7.42
CA LEU A 214 17.63 -5.85 7.66
C LEU A 214 18.02 -4.64 8.52
N LYS A 215 18.97 -4.81 9.44
CA LYS A 215 19.42 -3.76 10.37
C LYS A 215 19.81 -2.44 9.68
N PRO A 216 20.71 -2.41 8.68
CA PRO A 216 21.09 -1.17 8.02
C PRO A 216 19.93 -0.51 7.26
N LEU A 217 19.01 -1.29 6.65
CA LEU A 217 17.82 -0.74 5.97
C LEU A 217 16.90 0.00 6.95
N LEU A 218 16.80 -0.48 8.19
CA LEU A 218 15.94 0.09 9.25
C LEU A 218 16.67 1.09 10.17
N SER A 219 17.88 1.55 9.83
CA SER A 219 18.57 2.55 10.66
C SER A 219 17.73 3.82 10.80
N HIS A 220 17.67 4.38 12.01
CA HIS A 220 17.00 5.66 12.25
C HIS A 220 17.79 6.83 11.67
N ASN A 221 19.10 6.65 11.44
CA ASN A 221 19.92 7.60 10.72
C ASN A 221 19.85 7.29 9.21
N PRO A 222 19.27 8.17 8.37
CA PRO A 222 19.09 7.90 6.94
C PRO A 222 20.43 7.73 6.17
N SER A 223 21.51 8.35 6.67
CA SER A 223 22.83 8.25 6.06
C SER A 223 23.47 6.86 6.20
N GLU A 224 23.06 6.07 7.19
CA GLU A 224 23.53 4.71 7.41
C GLU A 224 22.79 3.68 6.55
N ARG A 225 21.67 4.07 5.93
CA ARG A 225 20.91 3.20 5.05
C ARG A 225 21.64 3.08 3.69
N PRO A 226 21.85 1.87 3.16
CA PRO A 226 22.47 1.67 1.85
C PRO A 226 21.57 2.17 0.72
N ASP A 227 22.15 2.40 -0.45
CA ASP A 227 21.37 2.64 -1.66
C ASP A 227 20.87 1.33 -2.27
N THR A 228 19.86 1.40 -3.14
CA THR A 228 19.27 0.23 -3.83
C THR A 228 20.31 -0.65 -4.53
N LYS A 229 21.34 -0.03 -5.13
CA LYS A 229 22.45 -0.72 -5.80
C LYS A 229 23.30 -1.53 -4.83
N ASP A 230 23.61 -0.96 -3.67
CA ASP A 230 24.37 -1.65 -2.62
C ASP A 230 23.57 -2.81 -2.04
N ILE A 231 22.27 -2.60 -1.79
CA ILE A 231 21.36 -3.65 -1.31
C ILE A 231 21.35 -4.83 -2.29
N ARG A 232 21.25 -4.57 -3.60
CA ARG A 232 21.21 -5.63 -4.63
C ARG A 232 22.54 -6.39 -4.73
N SER A 233 23.65 -5.76 -4.36
CA SER A 233 24.99 -6.38 -4.35
C SER A 233 25.23 -7.28 -3.13
N ASP A 234 24.37 -7.22 -2.11
CA ASP A 234 24.49 -8.04 -0.92
C ASP A 234 24.45 -9.54 -1.25
N ALA A 235 25.26 -10.35 -0.58
CA ALA A 235 25.36 -11.78 -0.81
C ALA A 235 24.03 -12.54 -0.66
N LEU A 236 23.08 -12.01 0.11
CA LEU A 236 21.73 -12.55 0.24
C LEU A 236 20.96 -12.52 -1.09
N LEU A 237 21.18 -11.50 -1.92
CA LEU A 237 20.53 -11.29 -3.22
C LEU A 237 21.43 -11.68 -4.40
N ALA A 238 22.74 -11.51 -4.31
CA ALA A 238 23.68 -11.83 -5.38
C ALA A 238 23.73 -13.33 -5.72
N ASN A 239 23.56 -14.20 -4.71
CA ASN A 239 23.49 -15.65 -4.92
C ASN A 239 22.16 -16.11 -5.57
N PHE A 240 21.24 -15.17 -5.82
CA PHE A 240 19.96 -15.43 -6.48
C PHE A 240 20.00 -15.24 -8.00
N GLU A 241 21.11 -14.77 -8.58
CA GLU A 241 21.20 -14.52 -10.03
C GLU A 241 20.94 -15.79 -10.87
N GLU A 242 21.39 -16.96 -10.40
CA GLU A 242 21.10 -18.26 -11.03
C GLU A 242 19.61 -18.64 -10.96
N VAL A 243 18.89 -18.10 -9.97
CA VAL A 243 17.43 -18.23 -9.85
C VAL A 243 16.70 -17.15 -10.65
N ARG A 244 17.27 -15.97 -10.91
CA ARG A 244 16.65 -14.91 -11.74
C ARG A 244 16.33 -15.41 -13.16
N VAL A 245 17.19 -16.26 -13.74
CA VAL A 245 16.94 -16.95 -15.02
C VAL A 245 15.86 -18.05 -14.91
N ALA A 246 15.68 -18.64 -13.73
CA ALA A 246 14.65 -19.63 -13.46
C ALA A 246 13.30 -19.00 -13.03
N ALA A 247 13.31 -17.79 -12.48
CA ALA A 247 12.15 -17.08 -11.95
C ALA A 247 11.19 -16.60 -13.04
N GLU A 248 11.66 -16.47 -14.28
CA GLU A 248 10.80 -16.34 -15.46
C GLU A 248 9.85 -17.55 -15.64
N ARG A 249 10.10 -18.67 -14.92
CA ARG A 249 9.24 -19.84 -14.80
C ARG A 249 8.53 -19.97 -13.46
N LEU A 250 8.95 -19.27 -12.41
CA LEU A 250 8.27 -19.24 -11.11
C LEU A 250 7.14 -18.23 -11.17
N ARG A 251 6.10 -18.57 -11.93
CA ARG A 251 4.84 -17.85 -11.84
C ARG A 251 4.40 -17.88 -10.38
N ILE A 252 4.35 -16.71 -9.74
CA ILE A 252 3.59 -16.49 -8.52
C ILE A 252 2.12 -16.67 -8.91
N VAL A 253 1.67 -17.90 -9.12
CA VAL A 253 0.24 -18.21 -9.21
C VAL A 253 -0.15 -18.64 -7.81
N PRO A 254 -0.93 -17.84 -7.08
CA PRO A 254 -1.68 -18.38 -5.96
C PRO A 254 -2.49 -19.54 -6.52
N THR A 255 -2.23 -20.77 -6.05
CA THR A 255 -3.09 -21.90 -6.41
C THR A 255 -4.52 -21.53 -6.04
N PRO A 256 -5.48 -21.50 -6.98
CA PRO A 256 -6.86 -21.23 -6.62
C PRO A 256 -7.30 -22.27 -5.60
N LYS A 257 -7.85 -21.82 -4.47
CA LYS A 257 -8.45 -22.73 -3.48
C LYS A 257 -9.48 -23.59 -4.22
N PRO A 258 -9.52 -24.91 -4.00
CA PRO A 258 -10.61 -25.73 -4.53
C PRO A 258 -11.93 -25.12 -4.02
N GLN A 259 -12.79 -24.74 -4.96
CA GLN A 259 -14.15 -24.33 -4.63
C GLN A 259 -14.79 -25.53 -3.92
N SER A 260 -15.15 -25.34 -2.65
CA SER A 260 -16.04 -26.27 -1.98
C SER A 260 -17.39 -26.15 -2.66
N ASP A 261 -17.70 -27.06 -3.59
CA ASP A 261 -19.05 -27.26 -4.08
C ASP A 261 -19.93 -27.58 -2.86
N SER A 262 -20.72 -26.61 -2.42
CA SER A 262 -21.83 -26.86 -1.53
C SER A 262 -22.92 -27.55 -2.35
N PRO A 263 -23.36 -28.77 -1.99
CA PRO A 263 -24.50 -29.36 -2.67
C PRO A 263 -25.75 -28.58 -2.29
N SER A 264 -26.39 -27.99 -3.29
CA SER A 264 -27.75 -27.47 -3.20
C SER A 264 -28.73 -28.63 -3.00
N SER A 265 -29.10 -28.92 -1.76
CA SER A 265 -30.27 -29.75 -1.46
C SER A 265 -31.44 -28.84 -1.06
N GLY A 266 -32.10 -28.26 -2.06
CA GLY A 266 -33.45 -27.76 -1.92
C GLY A 266 -34.43 -28.92 -2.03
N SER A 267 -34.86 -29.48 -0.90
CA SER A 267 -35.99 -30.40 -0.86
C SER A 267 -37.27 -29.58 -0.73
N LEU A 268 -38.01 -29.44 -1.83
CA LEU A 268 -39.39 -29.00 -1.85
C LEU A 268 -40.23 -30.04 -1.07
N VAL A 269 -40.74 -29.65 0.10
CA VAL A 269 -41.81 -30.39 0.77
C VAL A 269 -43.14 -29.84 0.25
N ASN A 270 -43.78 -30.61 -0.63
CA ASN A 270 -45.18 -30.42 -0.98
C ASN A 270 -46.05 -30.66 0.25
N LYS A 271 -46.81 -29.65 0.66
CA LYS A 271 -47.98 -29.82 1.52
C LYS A 271 -49.20 -29.95 0.63
N ASP A 272 -49.78 -31.14 0.58
CA ASP A 272 -51.16 -31.37 0.16
C ASP A 272 -51.84 -32.37 1.11
N ASN A 273 -53.02 -31.95 1.59
CA ASN A 273 -54.16 -32.71 2.10
C ASN A 273 -54.00 -33.79 3.19
N SER A 274 -54.47 -33.47 4.41
CA SER A 274 -55.75 -33.98 4.96
C SER A 274 -56.12 -33.20 6.23
#